data_AF-A0A7X7ZBT8-F1
#
_entry.id   AF-A0A7X7ZBT8-F1
#
_cell.length_a   1.000
_cell.length_b   1.000
_cell.length_c   1.000
_cell.angle_alpha   90.00
_cell.angle_beta   90.00
_cell.angle_gamma   90.00
#
_symmetry.space_group_name_H-M   'P 1'
#
loop_
_entity.id
_entity.type
_entity.pdbx_description
1 polymer ?
#
loop_
_entity_poly.entity_id
_entity_poly.type
_entity_poly.pdbx_seq_one_letter_code
_entity_poly.pdbx_strand_id
1 'polypeptide(L)'
;MKPELNKIILGDCLDVMNKLPDGCVDLVVTSPPYNLKNSTGNGMKDGRGGKWKNAELVNGYSHHNDCMPHEEYVKWQRECLTEMLRLIPENGAIFYNHKWRVQDGLLQDRQDIVSGFPVRQIIIWKRKGGINFNPGYFLPTYEVIYLIAKPNFKLIPKSNAFGDVWEFKQEMNNAHPAPFPVALISRIISSTYAQIIFDPFIGSGTTAIAALMNNRNYLGIELSPEYTELAEKRIKNYQMQGKLNFEQKAVKV
;
A
#
# COMPACT_ATOMS: atom_id res chain seq x y z
N MET A 1 0.77 -10.27 -23.92
CA MET A 1 2.08 -9.59 -24.01
C MET A 1 2.53 -9.28 -22.59
N LYS A 2 3.76 -9.59 -22.17
CA LYS A 2 4.21 -9.31 -20.78
C LYS A 2 4.35 -7.79 -20.58
N PRO A 3 3.96 -7.24 -19.41
CA PRO A 3 4.09 -5.81 -19.15
C PRO A 3 5.56 -5.39 -19.11
N GLU A 4 5.81 -4.14 -19.48
CA GLU A 4 7.12 -3.54 -19.29
C GLU A 4 7.37 -3.29 -17.80
N LEU A 5 8.51 -3.75 -17.29
CA LEU A 5 8.82 -3.72 -15.87
C LEU A 5 9.60 -2.46 -15.47
N ASN A 6 9.63 -2.21 -14.16
CA ASN A 6 10.25 -1.06 -13.51
C ASN A 6 9.69 0.27 -14.00
N LYS A 7 8.36 0.30 -14.14
CA LYS A 7 7.59 1.45 -14.60
C LYS A 7 6.39 1.72 -13.71
N ILE A 8 5.96 2.98 -13.73
CA ILE A 8 4.69 3.43 -13.19
C ILE A 8 3.81 3.76 -14.39
N ILE A 9 2.62 3.18 -14.44
CA ILE A 9 1.61 3.45 -15.46
C ILE A 9 0.68 4.51 -14.90
N LEU A 10 0.57 5.65 -15.58
CA LEU A 10 -0.40 6.68 -15.26
C LEU A 10 -1.80 6.23 -15.73
N GLY A 11 -2.76 6.11 -14.83
CA GLY A 11 -4.14 5.75 -15.16
C GLY A 11 -4.96 5.23 -14.00
N ASP A 12 -6.24 4.94 -14.26
CA ASP A 12 -7.10 4.25 -13.30
C ASP A 12 -6.63 2.81 -13.06
N CYS A 13 -6.65 2.40 -11.79
CA CYS A 13 -6.13 1.09 -11.39
C CYS A 13 -6.89 -0.08 -12.01
N LEU A 14 -8.22 -0.02 -12.11
CA LEU A 14 -9.03 -1.09 -12.70
C LEU A 14 -8.87 -1.10 -14.21
N ASP A 15 -8.90 0.06 -14.87
CA ASP A 15 -8.72 0.16 -16.32
C ASP A 15 -7.37 -0.39 -16.79
N VAL A 16 -6.31 -0.13 -16.03
CA VAL A 16 -4.98 -0.64 -16.32
C VAL A 16 -4.89 -2.13 -15.98
N MET A 17 -5.33 -2.57 -14.79
CA MET A 17 -5.28 -3.98 -14.40
C MET A 17 -6.05 -4.88 -15.38
N ASN A 18 -7.23 -4.47 -15.84
CA ASN A 18 -8.04 -5.19 -16.82
C ASN A 18 -7.31 -5.49 -18.14
N LYS A 19 -6.29 -4.70 -18.49
CA LYS A 19 -5.49 -4.86 -19.71
C LYS A 19 -4.23 -5.72 -19.47
N LEU A 20 -3.85 -5.94 -18.22
CA LEU A 20 -2.71 -6.78 -17.85
C LEU A 20 -3.08 -8.27 -17.93
N PRO A 21 -2.19 -9.12 -18.44
CA PRO A 21 -2.47 -10.55 -18.55
C PRO A 21 -2.48 -11.25 -17.18
N ASP A 22 -3.21 -12.34 -17.07
CA ASP A 22 -3.28 -13.18 -15.88
C ASP A 22 -1.87 -13.65 -15.44
N GLY A 23 -1.65 -13.72 -14.13
CA GLY A 23 -0.39 -14.22 -13.55
C GLY A 23 0.87 -13.44 -13.96
N CYS A 24 0.75 -12.17 -14.38
CA CYS A 24 1.89 -11.41 -14.89
C CYS A 24 2.77 -10.75 -13.83
N VAL A 25 2.33 -10.75 -12.56
CA VAL A 25 3.10 -10.25 -11.40
C VAL A 25 3.10 -11.31 -10.31
N ASP A 26 4.13 -11.36 -9.45
CA ASP A 26 4.27 -12.44 -8.47
C ASP A 26 3.63 -12.10 -7.11
N LEU A 27 3.70 -10.83 -6.74
CA LEU A 27 3.27 -10.34 -5.43
C LEU A 27 2.65 -8.96 -5.56
N VAL A 28 1.47 -8.77 -4.98
CA VAL A 28 0.88 -7.44 -4.81
C VAL A 28 1.16 -6.94 -3.40
N VAL A 29 1.70 -5.73 -3.26
CA VAL A 29 1.83 -5.05 -1.97
C VAL A 29 1.24 -3.68 -2.14
N THR A 30 0.16 -3.38 -1.41
CA THR A 30 -0.61 -2.19 -1.73
C THR A 30 -1.36 -1.60 -0.54
N SER A 31 -1.73 -0.33 -0.70
CA SER A 31 -2.73 0.33 0.11
C SER A 31 -3.61 1.23 -0.71
N PRO A 32 -4.87 0.85 -0.83
CA PRO A 32 -5.82 1.74 -1.45
C PRO A 32 -6.13 2.95 -0.55
N PRO A 33 -6.86 3.94 -1.08
CA PRO A 33 -7.53 4.95 -0.28
C PRO A 33 -8.48 4.33 0.76
N TYR A 34 -8.55 4.90 1.97
CA TYR A 34 -9.34 4.35 3.10
C TYR A 34 -10.66 5.07 3.35
N ASN A 35 -11.17 5.82 2.36
CA ASN A 35 -12.42 6.56 2.43
C ASN A 35 -12.49 7.49 3.65
N LEU A 36 -11.42 8.25 3.89
CA LEU A 36 -11.19 9.02 5.13
C LEU A 36 -12.20 10.16 5.35
N LYS A 37 -12.77 10.73 4.28
CA LYS A 37 -13.69 11.88 4.39
C LYS A 37 -15.11 11.50 4.83
N ASN A 38 -15.43 10.21 4.87
CA ASN A 38 -16.71 9.70 5.40
C ASN A 38 -16.62 9.33 6.89
N SER A 39 -15.59 9.80 7.60
CA SER A 39 -15.45 9.53 9.03
C SER A 39 -16.48 10.32 9.86
N THR A 40 -17.35 9.62 10.57
CA THR A 40 -18.20 10.23 11.60
C THR A 40 -17.36 10.65 12.83
N GLY A 41 -17.85 11.63 13.62
CA GLY A 41 -17.15 12.25 14.75
C GLY A 41 -16.32 13.50 14.38
N ASN A 42 -15.41 13.95 15.27
CA ASN A 42 -14.49 15.10 15.03
C ASN A 42 -13.39 14.82 13.97
N GLY A 43 -13.61 13.86 13.07
CA GLY A 43 -12.68 13.44 12.02
C GLY A 43 -12.59 14.40 10.83
N MET A 44 -12.01 13.94 9.72
CA MET A 44 -11.97 14.67 8.45
C MET A 44 -13.37 14.76 7.87
N LYS A 45 -13.91 15.99 7.79
CA LYS A 45 -15.16 16.28 7.07
C LYS A 45 -14.83 16.95 5.74
N ASP A 46 -15.79 17.00 4.83
CA ASP A 46 -15.82 17.62 3.50
C ASP A 46 -15.64 19.16 3.49
N GLY A 47 -14.77 19.69 4.36
CA GLY A 47 -14.58 21.12 4.56
C GLY A 47 -15.59 21.76 5.53
N ARG A 48 -16.70 21.09 5.87
CA ARG A 48 -17.68 21.61 6.84
C ARG A 48 -17.43 21.10 8.26
N GLY A 49 -16.45 21.69 8.93
CA GLY A 49 -16.24 21.54 10.37
C GLY A 49 -15.56 20.23 10.77
N GLY A 50 -14.26 20.29 11.02
CA GLY A 50 -13.46 19.24 11.65
C GLY A 50 -12.13 19.83 12.15
N LYS A 51 -11.43 19.14 13.04
CA LYS A 51 -10.09 19.57 13.56
C LYS A 51 -8.99 19.60 12.48
N TRP A 52 -9.33 19.25 11.25
CA TRP A 52 -8.42 19.01 10.14
C TRP A 52 -8.30 20.19 9.15
N LYS A 53 -8.62 21.45 9.51
CA LYS A 53 -8.55 22.56 8.53
C LYS A 53 -7.20 22.71 7.79
N ASN A 54 -6.10 22.18 8.35
CA ASN A 54 -4.73 22.34 7.84
C ASN A 54 -4.02 21.03 7.43
N ALA A 55 -4.67 19.88 7.44
CA ALA A 55 -4.01 18.61 7.07
C ALA A 55 -4.18 18.33 5.57
N GLU A 56 -3.08 18.02 4.87
CA GLU A 56 -3.07 17.83 3.40
C GLU A 56 -4.11 16.80 2.91
N LEU A 57 -4.39 15.78 3.72
CA LEU A 57 -5.43 14.75 3.47
C LEU A 57 -6.85 15.33 3.31
N VAL A 58 -7.13 16.53 3.83
CA VAL A 58 -8.46 17.17 3.75
C VAL A 58 -8.85 17.51 2.32
N ASN A 59 -7.86 17.80 1.46
CA ASN A 59 -8.11 18.00 0.05
C ASN A 59 -8.34 16.66 -0.69
N GLY A 60 -8.12 15.51 -0.05
CA GLY A 60 -8.14 14.20 -0.69
C GLY A 60 -6.79 13.91 -1.35
N TYR A 61 -6.77 12.93 -2.25
CA TYR A 61 -5.68 12.84 -3.23
C TYR A 61 -6.00 13.82 -4.36
N SER A 62 -4.99 14.40 -5.01
CA SER A 62 -5.12 15.42 -6.07
C SER A 62 -6.23 15.12 -7.09
N HIS A 63 -6.45 13.84 -7.41
CA HIS A 63 -7.45 13.37 -8.38
C HIS A 63 -8.44 12.32 -7.80
N HIS A 64 -8.46 12.10 -6.47
CA HIS A 64 -9.44 11.21 -5.83
C HIS A 64 -9.94 11.77 -4.49
N ASN A 65 -11.25 11.99 -4.41
CA ASN A 65 -11.86 12.70 -3.28
C ASN A 65 -11.94 11.91 -1.97
N ASP A 66 -11.67 10.59 -1.99
CA ASP A 66 -11.65 9.70 -0.80
C ASP A 66 -12.92 9.79 0.07
N CYS A 67 -14.07 9.90 -0.60
CA CYS A 67 -15.39 10.13 0.00
C CYS A 67 -16.53 9.31 -0.65
N MET A 68 -16.23 8.17 -1.26
CA MET A 68 -17.23 7.33 -1.94
C MET A 68 -18.30 6.81 -0.98
N PRO A 69 -19.59 6.75 -1.36
CA PRO A 69 -20.61 6.03 -0.59
C PRO A 69 -20.13 4.65 -0.16
N HIS A 70 -20.47 4.21 1.05
CA HIS A 70 -19.85 3.02 1.65
C HIS A 70 -20.00 1.77 0.78
N GLU A 71 -21.17 1.53 0.22
CA GLU A 71 -21.43 0.38 -0.66
C GLU A 71 -20.63 0.46 -1.97
N GLU A 72 -20.52 1.64 -2.57
CA GLU A 72 -19.70 1.87 -3.77
C GLU A 72 -18.21 1.66 -3.48
N TYR A 73 -17.73 2.16 -2.33
CA TYR A 73 -16.37 1.95 -1.87
C TYR A 73 -16.05 0.47 -1.68
N VAL A 74 -16.93 -0.27 -0.99
CA VAL A 74 -16.75 -1.71 -0.77
C VAL A 74 -16.75 -2.44 -2.10
N LYS A 75 -17.68 -2.13 -3.01
CA LYS A 75 -17.74 -2.73 -4.35
C LYS A 75 -16.44 -2.49 -5.13
N TRP A 76 -15.98 -1.24 -5.18
CA TRP A 76 -14.74 -0.87 -5.87
C TRP A 76 -13.52 -1.61 -5.31
N GLN A 77 -13.36 -1.65 -3.98
CA GLN A 77 -12.27 -2.38 -3.33
C GLN A 77 -12.27 -3.88 -3.67
N ARG A 78 -13.48 -4.48 -3.72
CA ARG A 78 -13.64 -5.90 -4.09
C ARG A 78 -13.31 -6.15 -5.55
N GLU A 79 -13.66 -5.25 -6.45
CA GLU A 79 -13.26 -5.30 -7.87
C GLU A 79 -11.73 -5.22 -7.98
N CYS A 80 -11.09 -4.29 -7.26
CA CYS A 80 -9.64 -4.17 -7.23
C CYS A 80 -8.97 -5.46 -6.71
N LEU A 81 -9.43 -6.01 -5.57
CA LEU A 81 -8.90 -7.26 -5.02
C LEU A 81 -9.10 -8.46 -5.96
N THR A 82 -10.21 -8.50 -6.70
CA THR A 82 -10.49 -9.55 -7.68
C THR A 82 -9.47 -9.49 -8.82
N GLU A 83 -9.22 -8.31 -9.36
CA GLU A 83 -8.22 -8.12 -10.42
C GLU A 83 -6.80 -8.39 -9.91
N MET A 84 -6.43 -7.92 -8.71
CA MET A 84 -5.15 -8.25 -8.08
C MET A 84 -4.95 -9.77 -7.93
N LEU A 85 -6.00 -10.52 -7.57
CA LEU A 85 -5.94 -11.97 -7.42
C LEU A 85 -5.79 -12.70 -8.77
N ARG A 86 -6.42 -12.18 -9.84
CA ARG A 86 -6.24 -12.66 -11.22
C ARG A 86 -4.80 -12.47 -11.71
N LEU A 87 -4.18 -11.34 -11.37
CA LEU A 87 -2.85 -10.97 -11.84
C LEU A 87 -1.70 -11.75 -11.20
N ILE A 88 -1.94 -12.48 -10.10
CA ILE A 88 -0.91 -13.29 -9.43
C ILE A 88 -0.97 -14.78 -9.80
N PRO A 89 0.17 -15.49 -9.89
CA PRO A 89 0.22 -16.93 -10.12
C PRO A 89 -0.23 -17.71 -8.88
N GLU A 90 -0.42 -19.03 -9.00
CA GLU A 90 -0.89 -19.90 -7.90
C GLU A 90 0.00 -19.90 -6.63
N ASN A 91 1.26 -19.51 -6.77
CA ASN A 91 2.21 -19.32 -5.68
C ASN A 91 2.36 -17.86 -5.23
N GLY A 92 1.51 -16.94 -5.72
CA GLY A 92 1.50 -15.52 -5.40
C GLY A 92 0.56 -15.14 -4.25
N ALA A 93 0.72 -13.90 -3.79
CA ALA A 93 -0.10 -13.32 -2.73
C ALA A 93 -0.29 -11.81 -2.87
N ILE A 94 -1.26 -11.29 -2.12
CA ILE A 94 -1.55 -9.88 -1.94
C ILE A 94 -1.33 -9.55 -0.47
N PHE A 95 -0.52 -8.53 -0.20
CA PHE A 95 -0.42 -7.87 1.10
C PHE A 95 -1.21 -6.57 1.00
N TYR A 96 -2.46 -6.62 1.49
CA TYR A 96 -3.44 -5.55 1.38
C TYR A 96 -3.53 -4.80 2.71
N ASN A 97 -2.93 -3.61 2.79
CA ASN A 97 -2.95 -2.81 4.00
C ASN A 97 -4.27 -2.01 4.09
N HIS A 98 -4.86 -2.01 5.28
CA HIS A 98 -6.05 -1.26 5.60
C HIS A 98 -6.04 -0.82 7.07
N LYS A 99 -7.09 -0.12 7.48
CA LYS A 99 -7.35 0.24 8.87
C LYS A 99 -8.72 -0.24 9.35
N TRP A 100 -8.74 -0.88 10.51
CA TRP A 100 -9.95 -1.07 11.31
C TRP A 100 -10.36 0.23 11.97
N ARG A 101 -11.66 0.49 12.03
CA ARG A 101 -12.20 1.70 12.65
C ARG A 101 -13.38 1.36 13.54
N VAL A 102 -13.57 2.19 14.55
CA VAL A 102 -14.84 2.27 15.28
C VAL A 102 -15.37 3.68 15.06
N GLN A 103 -16.55 3.78 14.45
CA GLN A 103 -17.16 5.04 14.04
C GLN A 103 -18.64 4.98 14.40
N ASP A 104 -19.09 5.92 15.23
CA ASP A 104 -20.49 5.97 15.69
C ASP A 104 -21.01 4.65 16.29
N GLY A 105 -20.17 3.98 17.10
CA GLY A 105 -20.50 2.67 17.69
C GLY A 105 -20.41 1.48 16.73
N LEU A 106 -20.17 1.71 15.43
CA LEU A 106 -20.03 0.66 14.43
C LEU A 106 -18.59 0.19 14.33
N LEU A 107 -18.39 -1.12 14.47
CA LEU A 107 -17.13 -1.79 14.15
C LEU A 107 -17.00 -1.91 12.63
N GLN A 108 -15.91 -1.36 12.10
CA GLN A 108 -15.56 -1.47 10.68
C GLN A 108 -14.22 -2.20 10.56
N ASP A 109 -14.28 -3.52 10.63
CA ASP A 109 -13.13 -4.43 10.57
C ASP A 109 -12.76 -4.86 9.15
N ARG A 110 -13.45 -4.35 8.13
CA ARG A 110 -13.24 -4.65 6.70
C ARG A 110 -13.65 -6.04 6.23
N GLN A 111 -14.43 -6.78 7.02
CA GLN A 111 -15.01 -8.04 6.55
C GLN A 111 -15.89 -7.82 5.31
N ASP A 112 -16.56 -6.67 5.21
CA ASP A 112 -17.29 -6.20 4.02
C ASP A 112 -16.49 -6.30 2.71
N ILE A 113 -15.18 -6.01 2.78
CA ILE A 113 -14.27 -6.03 1.63
C ILE A 113 -13.63 -7.40 1.46
N VAL A 114 -13.04 -7.98 2.51
CA VAL A 114 -12.18 -9.17 2.36
C VAL A 114 -12.92 -10.51 2.43
N SER A 115 -14.21 -10.51 2.82
CA SER A 115 -15.00 -11.75 2.88
C SER A 115 -15.13 -12.40 1.49
N GLY A 116 -14.90 -13.72 1.44
CA GLY A 116 -14.87 -14.52 0.22
C GLY A 116 -13.50 -14.64 -0.45
N PHE A 117 -12.52 -13.80 -0.06
CA PHE A 117 -11.13 -13.94 -0.52
C PHE A 117 -10.35 -14.92 0.37
N PRO A 118 -9.29 -15.59 -0.14
CA PRO A 118 -8.48 -16.54 0.63
C PRO A 118 -7.51 -15.81 1.59
N VAL A 119 -8.06 -15.09 2.56
CA VAL A 119 -7.31 -14.44 3.63
C VAL A 119 -6.63 -15.52 4.47
N ARG A 120 -5.30 -15.53 4.47
CA ARG A 120 -4.47 -16.53 5.16
C ARG A 120 -4.01 -16.06 6.53
N GLN A 121 -3.74 -14.77 6.68
CA GLN A 121 -3.27 -14.17 7.93
C GLN A 121 -3.60 -12.69 7.97
N ILE A 122 -3.76 -12.16 9.17
CA ILE A 122 -3.82 -10.73 9.44
C ILE A 122 -2.53 -10.37 10.17
N ILE A 123 -1.82 -9.35 9.67
CA ILE A 123 -0.60 -8.82 10.27
C ILE A 123 -0.92 -7.43 10.82
N ILE A 124 -0.53 -7.15 12.06
CA ILE A 124 -0.67 -5.85 12.71
C ILE A 124 0.60 -5.05 12.47
N TRP A 125 0.48 -3.94 11.73
CA TRP A 125 1.52 -2.93 11.71
C TRP A 125 1.33 -1.97 12.89
N LYS A 126 2.14 -2.15 13.93
CA LYS A 126 2.26 -1.23 15.07
C LYS A 126 3.06 0.01 14.64
N ARG A 127 2.39 1.15 14.63
CA ARG A 127 2.98 2.47 14.39
C ARG A 127 3.45 3.06 15.72
N LYS A 128 4.54 3.85 15.70
CA LYS A 128 5.00 4.58 16.90
C LYS A 128 4.08 5.72 17.34
N GLY A 129 3.15 6.13 16.48
CA GLY A 129 2.22 7.21 16.75
C GLY A 129 0.96 7.09 15.90
N GLY A 130 -0.06 7.80 16.33
CA GLY A 130 -1.32 7.98 15.63
C GLY A 130 -1.85 9.36 15.94
N ILE A 131 -3.08 9.62 15.51
CA ILE A 131 -3.78 10.83 15.90
C ILE A 131 -5.09 10.44 16.58
N ASN A 132 -5.35 11.04 17.75
CA ASN A 132 -6.58 10.85 18.49
C ASN A 132 -7.48 12.09 18.32
N PHE A 133 -8.73 11.87 17.98
CA PHE A 133 -9.68 12.96 17.70
C PHE A 133 -10.82 13.02 18.71
N ASN A 134 -10.86 12.07 19.64
CA ASN A 134 -11.87 11.98 20.68
C ASN A 134 -11.17 11.64 22.01
N PRO A 135 -11.32 12.47 23.05
CA PRO A 135 -10.71 12.21 24.36
C PRO A 135 -11.22 10.92 25.04
N GLY A 136 -12.35 10.37 24.58
CA GLY A 136 -12.91 9.10 25.07
C GLY A 136 -12.30 7.84 24.47
N TYR A 137 -11.33 7.94 23.55
CA TYR A 137 -10.68 6.78 22.93
C TYR A 137 -9.21 6.68 23.29
N PHE A 138 -8.66 5.47 23.30
CA PHE A 138 -7.21 5.28 23.23
C PHE A 138 -6.70 5.69 21.85
N LEU A 139 -5.44 6.14 21.79
CA LEU A 139 -4.82 6.56 20.54
C LEU A 139 -4.67 5.36 19.59
N PRO A 140 -5.25 5.39 18.37
CA PRO A 140 -5.09 4.28 17.43
C PRO A 140 -3.69 4.29 16.80
N THR A 141 -2.84 3.34 17.20
CA THR A 141 -1.44 3.24 16.78
C THR A 141 -1.15 2.01 15.93
N TYR A 142 -2.15 1.49 15.22
CA TYR A 142 -1.92 0.36 14.30
C TYR A 142 -2.72 0.49 13.01
N GLU A 143 -2.27 -0.29 12.04
CA GLU A 143 -2.96 -0.66 10.81
C GLU A 143 -2.89 -2.18 10.65
N VAL A 144 -3.69 -2.71 9.74
CA VAL A 144 -3.79 -4.15 9.49
C VAL A 144 -3.38 -4.45 8.05
N ILE A 145 -2.68 -5.55 7.84
CA ILE A 145 -2.31 -6.05 6.52
C ILE A 145 -2.93 -7.43 6.39
N TYR A 146 -3.82 -7.57 5.42
CA TYR A 146 -4.38 -8.85 5.03
C TYR A 146 -3.42 -9.55 4.08
N LEU A 147 -2.91 -10.70 4.50
CA LEU A 147 -2.24 -11.63 3.60
C LEU A 147 -3.31 -12.47 2.90
N ILE A 148 -3.65 -12.10 1.66
CA ILE A 148 -4.57 -12.85 0.80
C ILE A 148 -3.70 -13.68 -0.14
N ALA A 149 -3.77 -15.00 -0.05
CA ALA A 149 -2.76 -15.85 -0.67
C ALA A 149 -3.38 -17.03 -1.42
N LYS A 150 -2.88 -17.28 -2.63
CA LYS A 150 -3.26 -18.47 -3.40
C LYS A 150 -2.69 -19.75 -2.76
N PRO A 151 -3.25 -20.95 -3.06
CA PRO A 151 -2.96 -22.17 -2.31
C PRO A 151 -1.47 -22.51 -2.20
N ASN A 152 -0.68 -22.26 -3.24
CA ASN A 152 0.72 -22.66 -3.30
C ASN A 152 1.69 -21.58 -2.79
N PHE A 153 1.21 -20.43 -2.33
CA PHE A 153 2.06 -19.39 -1.76
C PHE A 153 2.79 -19.90 -0.51
N LYS A 154 4.11 -19.68 -0.46
CA LYS A 154 4.99 -20.04 0.65
C LYS A 154 5.92 -18.87 0.95
N LEU A 155 6.19 -18.67 2.24
CA LEU A 155 7.24 -17.78 2.71
C LEU A 155 8.61 -18.41 2.46
N ILE A 156 9.63 -17.57 2.32
CA ILE A 156 11.03 -18.02 2.41
C ILE A 156 11.25 -18.68 3.78
N PRO A 157 12.03 -19.78 3.87
CA PRO A 157 12.34 -20.42 5.14
C PRO A 157 12.80 -19.43 6.21
N LYS A 158 12.29 -19.62 7.44
CA LYS A 158 12.54 -18.77 8.63
C LYS A 158 11.85 -17.40 8.64
N SER A 159 11.26 -16.92 7.54
CA SER A 159 10.55 -15.64 7.54
C SER A 159 9.28 -15.65 8.40
N ASN A 160 8.71 -16.84 8.67
CA ASN A 160 7.61 -16.98 9.64
C ASN A 160 8.00 -16.61 11.08
N ALA A 161 9.29 -16.56 11.42
CA ALA A 161 9.77 -16.15 12.73
C ALA A 161 9.59 -14.66 13.01
N PHE A 162 9.24 -13.84 12.01
CA PHE A 162 8.95 -12.41 12.22
C PHE A 162 7.67 -12.17 13.05
N GLY A 163 6.85 -13.20 13.28
CA GLY A 163 5.53 -13.05 13.88
C GLY A 163 4.60 -12.20 13.02
N ASP A 164 3.47 -11.79 13.59
CA ASP A 164 2.41 -11.05 12.90
C ASP A 164 2.08 -9.69 13.55
N VAL A 165 2.91 -9.23 14.49
CA VAL A 165 2.86 -7.87 15.02
C VAL A 165 4.20 -7.19 14.76
N TRP A 166 4.21 -6.23 13.83
CA TRP A 166 5.43 -5.58 13.37
C TRP A 166 5.47 -4.11 13.75
N GLU A 167 6.55 -3.68 14.39
CA GLU A 167 6.76 -2.28 14.74
C GLU A 167 7.65 -1.58 13.71
N PHE A 168 7.10 -0.57 13.03
CA PHE A 168 7.85 0.32 12.13
C PHE A 168 7.42 1.77 12.34
N LYS A 169 8.39 2.70 12.30
CA LYS A 169 8.12 4.14 12.32
C LYS A 169 7.52 4.58 10.99
N GLN A 170 6.57 5.52 11.02
CA GLN A 170 6.08 6.15 9.79
C GLN A 170 7.19 6.97 9.11
N GLU A 171 7.14 7.05 7.79
CA GLU A 171 8.05 7.90 7.02
C GLU A 171 7.59 9.35 7.13
N MET A 172 8.48 10.24 7.61
CA MET A 172 8.16 11.66 7.85
C MET A 172 8.69 12.61 6.76
N ASN A 173 9.60 12.14 5.89
CA ASN A 173 10.29 12.94 4.88
C ASN A 173 9.75 12.69 3.47
N ASN A 174 8.43 12.76 3.29
CA ASN A 174 7.79 12.55 2.00
C ASN A 174 6.66 13.56 1.81
N ALA A 175 6.58 14.16 0.61
CA ALA A 175 5.52 15.10 0.23
C ALA A 175 4.16 14.42 0.01
N HIS A 176 4.13 13.08 0.07
CA HIS A 176 2.89 12.32 0.07
C HIS A 176 2.34 12.20 1.49
N PRO A 177 1.02 12.38 1.72
CA PRO A 177 0.47 12.54 3.06
C PRO A 177 0.52 11.27 3.95
N ALA A 178 0.61 10.08 3.35
CA ALA A 178 0.58 8.82 4.10
C ALA A 178 1.31 7.63 3.42
N PRO A 179 2.62 7.71 3.10
CA PRO A 179 3.37 6.57 2.58
C PRO A 179 3.61 5.50 3.65
N PHE A 180 3.64 4.23 3.24
CA PHE A 180 4.24 3.20 4.09
C PHE A 180 5.74 3.40 4.26
N PRO A 181 6.32 2.89 5.36
CA PRO A 181 7.76 2.83 5.50
C PRO A 181 8.34 1.83 4.49
N VAL A 182 9.37 2.22 3.75
CA VAL A 182 10.13 1.32 2.85
C VAL A 182 10.57 0.04 3.58
N ALA A 183 10.96 0.14 4.86
CA ALA A 183 11.38 -1.01 5.67
C ALA A 183 10.27 -2.04 5.92
N LEU A 184 9.01 -1.59 6.05
CA LEU A 184 7.85 -2.48 6.20
C LEU A 184 7.65 -3.29 4.92
N ILE A 185 7.62 -2.60 3.77
CA ILE A 185 7.45 -3.24 2.47
C ILE A 185 8.64 -4.13 2.12
N SER A 186 9.85 -3.71 2.47
CA SER A 186 11.07 -4.50 2.29
C SER A 186 11.04 -5.81 3.10
N ARG A 187 10.50 -5.80 4.33
CA ARG A 187 10.27 -7.05 5.10
C ARG A 187 9.30 -7.99 4.38
N ILE A 188 8.21 -7.46 3.83
CA ILE A 188 7.25 -8.25 3.06
C ILE A 188 7.95 -8.90 1.86
N ILE A 189 8.60 -8.08 1.02
CA ILE A 189 9.24 -8.55 -0.22
C ILE A 189 10.33 -9.60 0.08
N SER A 190 11.22 -9.32 1.04
CA SER A 190 12.31 -10.24 1.44
C SER A 190 11.82 -11.54 2.08
N SER A 191 10.55 -11.62 2.47
CA SER A 191 9.94 -12.84 3.02
C SER A 191 9.35 -13.76 1.94
N THR A 192 9.48 -13.40 0.66
CA THR A 192 8.86 -14.10 -0.46
C THR A 192 9.84 -14.38 -1.60
N TYR A 193 9.49 -15.37 -2.44
CA TYR A 193 10.25 -15.69 -3.66
C TYR A 193 9.91 -14.80 -4.86
N ALA A 194 8.97 -13.86 -4.69
CA ALA A 194 8.47 -13.00 -5.75
C ALA A 194 9.58 -12.21 -6.44
N GLN A 195 9.52 -12.12 -7.78
CA GLN A 195 10.46 -11.39 -8.62
C GLN A 195 9.87 -10.08 -9.15
N ILE A 196 8.55 -10.03 -9.35
CA ILE A 196 7.80 -8.88 -9.85
C ILE A 196 6.81 -8.43 -8.77
N ILE A 197 7.06 -7.25 -8.20
CA ILE A 197 6.24 -6.66 -7.15
C ILE A 197 5.31 -5.62 -7.77
N PHE A 198 4.02 -5.75 -7.50
CA PHE A 198 3.00 -4.88 -8.06
C PHE A 198 2.32 -4.03 -6.99
N ASP A 199 2.07 -2.76 -7.32
CA ASP A 199 1.28 -1.86 -6.50
C ASP A 199 0.32 -1.03 -7.38
N PRO A 200 -0.99 -1.33 -7.37
CA PRO A 200 -1.98 -0.57 -8.14
C PRO A 200 -2.29 0.82 -7.55
N PHE A 201 -1.74 1.14 -6.38
CA PHE A 201 -1.89 2.42 -5.69
C PHE A 201 -0.53 2.94 -5.24
N ILE A 202 0.43 3.00 -6.19
CA ILE A 202 1.85 3.13 -5.85
C ILE A 202 2.22 4.47 -5.20
N GLY A 203 1.39 5.50 -5.38
CA GLY A 203 1.55 6.80 -4.75
C GLY A 203 2.94 7.37 -5.00
N SER A 204 3.65 7.69 -3.93
CA SER A 204 5.02 8.22 -4.00
C SER A 204 6.13 7.20 -4.31
N GLY A 205 5.83 5.96 -4.69
CA GLY A 205 6.85 5.00 -5.14
C GLY A 205 7.52 4.18 -4.04
N THR A 206 6.95 4.09 -2.84
CA THR A 206 7.54 3.30 -1.73
C THR A 206 7.74 1.83 -2.12
N THR A 207 6.74 1.21 -2.76
CA THR A 207 6.82 -0.20 -3.19
C THR A 207 7.89 -0.43 -4.24
N ALA A 208 8.06 0.50 -5.19
CA ALA A 208 9.13 0.46 -6.18
C ALA A 208 10.52 0.51 -5.52
N ILE A 209 10.74 1.44 -4.59
CA ILE A 209 12.02 1.55 -3.87
C ILE A 209 12.31 0.27 -3.07
N ALA A 210 11.31 -0.27 -2.37
CA ALA A 210 11.46 -1.50 -1.61
C ALA A 210 11.76 -2.72 -2.52
N ALA A 211 11.15 -2.79 -3.70
CA ALA A 211 11.45 -3.82 -4.69
C ALA A 211 12.91 -3.71 -5.17
N LEU A 212 13.34 -2.52 -5.59
CA LEU A 212 14.72 -2.28 -6.02
C LEU A 212 15.73 -2.60 -4.90
N MET A 213 15.42 -2.23 -3.66
CA MET A 213 16.26 -2.56 -2.48
C MET A 213 16.45 -4.07 -2.28
N ASN A 214 15.47 -4.88 -2.67
CA ASN A 214 15.52 -6.33 -2.57
C ASN A 214 15.95 -7.00 -3.89
N ASN A 215 16.50 -6.24 -4.84
CA ASN A 215 16.85 -6.73 -6.18
C ASN A 215 15.66 -7.42 -6.87
N ARG A 216 14.49 -6.77 -6.84
CA ARG A 216 13.25 -7.20 -7.50
C ARG A 216 12.82 -6.15 -8.51
N ASN A 217 12.05 -6.59 -9.50
CA ASN A 217 11.38 -5.69 -10.42
C ASN A 217 10.08 -5.20 -9.80
N TYR A 218 9.62 -4.03 -10.25
CA TYR A 218 8.32 -3.51 -9.86
C TYR A 218 7.44 -3.18 -11.05
N LEU A 219 6.13 -3.09 -10.81
CA LEU A 219 5.16 -2.46 -11.69
C LEU A 219 4.21 -1.64 -10.80
N GLY A 220 3.95 -0.40 -11.17
CA GLY A 220 3.08 0.50 -10.40
C GLY A 220 1.96 1.07 -11.26
N ILE A 221 0.84 1.41 -10.62
CA ILE A 221 -0.18 2.27 -11.20
C ILE A 221 -0.40 3.46 -10.27
N GLU A 222 -0.52 4.64 -10.84
CA GLU A 222 -0.88 5.86 -10.13
C GLU A 222 -1.86 6.67 -10.97
N LEU A 223 -2.89 7.22 -10.35
CA LEU A 223 -3.90 8.03 -11.02
C LEU A 223 -3.42 9.47 -11.21
N SER A 224 -2.65 10.00 -10.26
CA SER A 224 -2.15 11.37 -10.25
C SER A 224 -0.85 11.52 -11.06
N PRO A 225 -0.82 12.39 -12.08
CA PRO A 225 0.42 12.75 -12.76
C PRO A 225 1.47 13.31 -11.79
N GLU A 226 1.05 14.12 -10.81
CA GLU A 226 1.94 14.75 -9.84
C GLU A 226 2.59 13.73 -8.90
N TYR A 227 1.84 12.72 -8.42
CA TYR A 227 2.41 11.64 -7.63
C TYR A 227 3.27 10.69 -8.45
N THR A 228 2.94 10.49 -9.73
CA THR A 228 3.79 9.75 -10.67
C THR A 228 5.16 10.43 -10.80
N GLU A 229 5.19 11.74 -11.08
CA GLU A 229 6.44 12.51 -11.16
C GLU A 229 7.25 12.48 -9.85
N LEU A 230 6.57 12.62 -8.70
CA LEU A 230 7.19 12.52 -7.39
C LEU A 230 7.83 11.14 -7.18
N ALA A 231 7.12 10.08 -7.52
CA ALA A 231 7.60 8.71 -7.39
C ALA A 231 8.82 8.46 -8.29
N GLU A 232 8.74 8.84 -9.57
CA GLU A 232 9.85 8.71 -10.52
C GLU A 232 11.11 9.44 -10.03
N LYS A 233 10.96 10.67 -9.51
CA LYS A 233 12.06 11.43 -8.92
C LYS A 233 12.68 10.71 -7.72
N ARG A 234 11.86 10.16 -6.81
CA ARG A 234 12.35 9.40 -5.64
C ARG A 234 13.08 8.13 -6.07
N ILE A 235 12.54 7.39 -7.03
CA ILE A 235 13.14 6.16 -7.58
C ILE A 235 14.49 6.47 -8.24
N LYS A 236 14.55 7.51 -9.08
CA LYS A 236 15.78 7.92 -9.76
C LYS A 236 16.87 8.33 -8.78
N ASN A 237 16.50 9.10 -7.74
CA ASN A 237 17.43 9.48 -6.67
C ASN A 237 18.00 8.27 -5.93
N TYR A 238 17.15 7.30 -5.59
CA TYR A 238 17.58 6.05 -4.97
C TYR A 238 18.59 5.28 -5.85
N GLN A 239 18.30 5.14 -7.14
CA GLN A 239 19.20 4.46 -8.09
C GLN A 239 20.54 5.19 -8.25
N MET A 240 20.54 6.52 -8.29
CA MET A 240 21.78 7.32 -8.37
C MET A 240 22.65 7.16 -7.12
N GLN A 241 22.05 7.19 -5.92
CA GLN A 241 22.76 6.94 -4.66
C GLN A 241 23.37 5.54 -4.62
N GLY A 242 22.63 4.53 -5.11
CA GLY A 242 23.13 3.16 -5.24
C GLY A 242 24.39 3.06 -6.12
N LYS A 243 24.38 3.75 -7.28
CA LYS A 243 25.54 3.80 -8.20
C LYS A 243 26.75 4.48 -7.58
N LEU A 244 26.57 5.66 -6.97
CA LEU A 244 27.65 6.41 -6.30
C LEU A 244 28.31 5.57 -5.19
N ASN A 245 27.52 4.86 -4.39
CA ASN A 245 28.04 3.98 -3.34
C ASN A 245 28.82 2.78 -3.89
N PHE A 246 28.44 2.27 -5.06
CA PHE A 246 29.16 1.19 -5.74
C PHE A 246 30.50 1.68 -6.30
N GLU A 247 30.51 2.82 -6.99
CA GLU A 247 31.72 3.45 -7.52
C GLU A 247 32.72 3.80 -6.40
N GLN A 248 32.25 4.36 -5.28
CA GLN A 248 33.11 4.66 -4.12
C GLN A 248 33.69 3.41 -3.45
N LYS A 249 33.00 2.27 -3.50
CA LYS A 249 33.54 0.99 -3.02
C LYS A 249 34.54 0.40 -4.01
N ALA A 250 34.29 0.50 -5.31
CA ALA A 250 35.19 0.00 -6.34
C ALA A 250 36.53 0.76 -6.41
N VAL A 251 36.54 2.06 -6.08
CA VAL A 251 37.77 2.89 -6.03
C VAL A 251 38.62 2.63 -4.78
N LYS A 252 38.07 1.96 -3.76
CA LYS A 252 38.76 1.63 -2.49
C LYS A 252 39.34 0.21 -2.45
N VAL A 253 39.27 -0.55 -3.54
CA VAL A 253 39.83 -1.90 -3.69
C VAL A 253 41.09 -1.86 -4.52
#